data_AF-A0A0S8JHH6-F1
#
_entry.id   AF-A0A0S8JHH6-F1
#
_cell.length_a   1.000
_cell.length_b   1.000
_cell.length_c   1.000
_cell.angle_alpha   90.00
_cell.angle_beta   90.00
_cell.angle_gamma   90.00
#
_symmetry.space_group_name_H-M   'P 1'
#
loop_
_entity.id
_entity.type
_entity.pdbx_description
1 polymer ?
#
loop_
_entity_poly.entity_id
_entity_poly.type
_entity_poly.pdbx_seq_one_letter_code
_entity_poly.pdbx_strand_id
1 'polypeptide(L)' 'NKIPRFGQRSVQDYLFRKEFELYDLNQDPGEIHNIANDPTHAEILEGMKTKLKDFQRKTNDPWLIMWDHDTSMQGTGVNL' A
#
# COMPACT_ATOMS: atom_id res chain seq x y z
N ASN A 1 26.62 -7.26 13.86
CA ASN A 1 26.25 -7.98 12.61
C ASN A 1 25.10 -7.25 11.92
N LYS A 2 25.38 -6.37 10.95
CA LYS A 2 24.33 -5.76 10.11
C LYS A 2 24.08 -6.69 8.93
N ILE A 3 23.02 -7.49 8.98
CA ILE A 3 22.63 -8.32 7.84
C ILE A 3 22.12 -7.34 6.78
N PRO A 4 22.74 -7.23 5.59
CA PRO A 4 22.37 -6.19 4.60
C PRO A 4 21.08 -6.51 3.83
N ARG A 5 20.57 -7.74 3.96
CA ARG A 5 19.41 -8.27 3.24
C ARG A 5 18.48 -8.98 4.20
N PHE A 6 17.17 -8.82 3.99
CA PHE A 6 16.13 -9.57 4.67
C PHE A 6 15.46 -10.47 3.62
N GLY A 7 15.89 -11.74 3.56
CA GLY A 7 15.55 -12.63 2.44
C GLY A 7 16.05 -12.07 1.11
N GLN A 8 15.17 -12.01 0.11
CA GLN A 8 15.49 -11.43 -1.20
C GLN A 8 15.46 -9.90 -1.23
N ARG A 9 14.82 -9.23 -0.25
CA ARG A 9 14.75 -7.76 -0.15
C ARG A 9 15.93 -7.17 0.62
N SER A 10 16.19 -5.88 0.44
CA SER A 10 17.16 -5.16 1.29
C SER A 10 16.55 -4.81 2.65
N VAL A 11 17.38 -4.71 3.69
CA VAL A 11 16.90 -4.24 5.00
C VAL A 11 16.38 -2.80 4.91
N GLN A 12 17.00 -1.97 4.06
CA GLN A 12 16.57 -0.61 3.83
C GLN A 12 15.14 -0.55 3.27
N ASP A 13 14.84 -1.32 2.22
CA ASP A 13 13.50 -1.34 1.61
C ASP A 13 12.47 -1.95 2.55
N TYR A 14 12.88 -2.93 3.37
CA TYR A 14 12.02 -3.51 4.38
C TYR A 14 11.65 -2.50 5.49
N LEU A 15 12.62 -1.70 5.94
CA LEU A 15 12.43 -0.70 7.00
C LEU A 15 11.69 0.55 6.49
N PHE A 16 11.90 0.94 5.24
CA PHE A 16 11.34 2.16 4.64
C PHE A 16 10.47 1.83 3.43
N ARG A 17 9.34 1.17 3.68
CA ARG A 17 8.41 0.77 2.63
C ARG A 17 7.72 1.97 2.00
N LYS A 18 7.44 1.85 0.71
CA LYS A 18 6.61 2.80 -0.01
C LYS A 18 5.16 2.62 0.41
N GLU A 19 4.37 3.68 0.27
CA GLU A 19 2.93 3.67 0.56
C GLU A 19 2.19 2.63 -0.29
N PHE A 20 2.57 2.52 -1.57
CA PHE A 20 2.02 1.52 -2.50
C PHE A 20 3.13 0.62 -3.03
N GLU A 21 2.83 -0.69 -3.06
CA GLU A 21 3.66 -1.74 -3.62
C GLU A 21 2.85 -2.46 -4.73
N LEU A 22 3.31 -2.37 -5.97
CA LEU A 22 2.72 -3.03 -7.13
C LEU A 22 3.78 -3.96 -7.74
N TYR A 23 3.39 -5.19 -8.03
CA TYR A 23 4.28 -6.23 -8.56
C TYR A 23 3.61 -6.96 -9.73
N ASP A 24 4.41 -7.28 -10.76
CA ASP A 24 3.98 -8.20 -11.82
C ASP A 24 4.42 -9.62 -11.43
N LEU A 25 3.48 -10.44 -10.99
CA LEU A 25 3.76 -11.81 -10.54
C LEU A 25 4.27 -12.75 -11.65
N ASN A 26 4.02 -12.42 -12.93
CA ASN A 26 4.53 -13.25 -14.04
C ASN A 26 6.04 -13.04 -14.24
N GLN A 27 6.48 -11.79 -14.11
CA GLN A 27 7.88 -11.40 -14.31
C GLN A 27 8.68 -11.43 -13.00
N ASP A 28 8.03 -11.19 -11.88
CA ASP A 28 8.60 -11.15 -10.53
C ASP A 28 7.73 -11.93 -9.51
N PRO A 29 7.80 -13.27 -9.53
CA PRO A 29 7.09 -14.10 -8.55
C PRO A 29 7.54 -13.87 -7.09
N GLY A 30 8.68 -13.20 -6.88
CA GLY A 30 9.25 -12.92 -5.57
C GLY A 30 8.82 -11.59 -4.96
N GLU A 31 8.03 -10.78 -5.68
CA GLU A 31 7.58 -9.45 -5.23
C GLU A 31 8.74 -8.59 -4.70
N ILE A 32 9.84 -8.56 -5.46
CA ILE A 32 11.08 -7.86 -5.13
C ILE A 32 11.09 -6.48 -5.80
N HIS A 33 10.59 -6.37 -7.02
CA HIS A 33 10.65 -5.16 -7.84
C HIS A 33 9.32 -4.39 -7.82
N ASN A 34 9.24 -3.38 -6.95
CA ASN A 34 8.06 -2.53 -6.86
C ASN A 34 7.97 -1.59 -8.06
N ILE A 35 6.93 -1.76 -8.88
CA ILE A 35 6.63 -0.96 -10.08
C ILE A 35 5.58 0.13 -9.82
N ALA A 36 5.17 0.37 -8.58
CA ALA A 36 4.10 1.33 -8.25
C ALA A 36 4.45 2.79 -8.62
N ASN A 37 5.73 3.16 -8.66
CA ASN A 37 6.16 4.52 -9.04
C ASN A 37 6.47 4.64 -10.54
N ASP A 38 6.30 3.57 -11.32
CA ASP A 38 6.52 3.62 -12.76
C ASP A 38 5.31 4.29 -13.43
N PRO A 39 5.49 5.42 -14.13
CA PRO A 39 4.38 6.11 -14.79
C PRO A 39 3.67 5.25 -15.84
N THR A 40 4.34 4.26 -16.42
CA THR A 40 3.73 3.33 -17.39
C THR A 40 2.66 2.44 -16.75
N HIS A 41 2.73 2.21 -15.43
CA HIS A 41 1.79 1.37 -14.68
C HIS A 41 0.81 2.20 -13.82
N ALA A 42 0.80 3.52 -13.98
CA ALA A 42 -0.03 4.41 -13.16
C ALA A 42 -1.54 4.11 -13.27
N GLU A 43 -2.03 3.83 -14.48
CA GLU A 43 -3.45 3.49 -14.69
C GLU A 43 -3.83 2.17 -14.01
N ILE A 44 -2.94 1.17 -14.05
CA ILE A 44 -3.13 -0.12 -13.38
C ILE A 44 -3.20 0.10 -11.86
N LEU A 45 -2.28 0.90 -11.32
CA LEU A 45 -2.24 1.20 -9.90
C LEU A 45 -3.53 1.91 -9.44
N GLU A 46 -3.99 2.92 -10.16
CA GLU A 46 -5.23 3.64 -9.82
C GLU A 46 -6.47 2.73 -9.93
N GLY A 47 -6.51 1.86 -10.94
CA GLY A 47 -7.55 0.84 -11.06
C GLY A 47 -7.58 -0.12 -9.87
N MET A 48 -6.41 -0.56 -9.39
CA MET A 48 -6.30 -1.41 -8.21
C MET A 48 -6.67 -0.69 -6.92
N LYS A 49 -6.23 0.56 -6.72
CA LYS A 49 -6.63 1.40 -5.58
C LYS A 49 -8.15 1.57 -5.52
N THR A 50 -8.79 1.78 -6.66
CA THR A 50 -10.26 1.90 -6.74
C THR A 50 -10.95 0.62 -6.29
N LYS A 51 -10.51 -0.54 -6.80
CA LYS A 51 -11.03 -1.85 -6.40
C LYS A 51 -10.84 -2.11 -4.89
N LEU A 52 -9.69 -1.71 -4.33
CA LEU A 52 -9.40 -1.83 -2.91
C LEU A 52 -10.34 -0.96 -2.07
N LYS A 53 -10.52 0.32 -2.44
CA LYS A 53 -11.46 1.23 -1.78
C LYS A 53 -12.89 0.71 -1.82
N ASP A 54 -13.33 0.17 -2.95
CA ASP A 54 -14.65 -0.42 -3.09
C ASP A 54 -14.83 -1.68 -2.24
N PHE A 55 -13.78 -2.50 -2.11
CA PHE A 55 -13.78 -3.64 -1.20
C PHE A 55 -13.91 -3.18 0.26
N GLN A 56 -13.11 -2.20 0.68
CA GLN A 56 -13.16 -1.62 2.03
C GLN A 56 -14.55 -1.03 2.36
N ARG A 57 -15.18 -0.33 1.41
CA ARG A 57 -16.57 0.15 1.56
C ARG A 57 -17.55 -1.00 1.75
N LYS A 58 -17.44 -2.04 0.93
CA LYS A 58 -18.33 -3.22 1.00
C LYS A 58 -18.20 -3.98 2.32
N THR A 59 -17.01 -4.00 2.91
CA THR A 59 -16.75 -4.69 4.18
C THR A 59 -16.92 -3.79 5.40
N ASN A 60 -17.33 -2.53 5.22
CA ASN A 60 -17.41 -1.51 6.27
C ASN A 60 -16.09 -1.37 7.05
N ASP A 61 -14.95 -1.38 6.35
CA ASP A 61 -13.63 -1.23 6.95
C ASP A 61 -13.45 0.19 7.55
N PRO A 62 -13.24 0.31 8.89
CA PRO A 62 -13.01 1.60 9.53
C PRO A 62 -11.78 2.34 9.01
N TRP A 63 -10.81 1.64 8.41
CA TRP A 63 -9.60 2.24 7.86
C TRP A 63 -9.83 3.07 6.60
N LEU A 64 -11.04 3.05 6.02
CA LEU A 64 -11.36 3.85 4.83
C LEU A 64 -11.12 5.36 5.04
N ILE A 65 -11.23 5.86 6.28
CA ILE A 65 -10.99 7.27 6.62
C ILE A 65 -9.54 7.70 6.41
N MET A 66 -8.59 6.76 6.39
CA MET A 66 -7.16 7.06 6.29
C MET A 66 -6.74 7.48 4.87
N TRP A 67 -7.56 7.22 3.86
CA TRP A 67 -7.24 7.56 2.46
C TRP A 67 -7.20 9.05 2.18
N ASP A 68 -8.12 9.82 2.76
CA ASP A 68 -8.30 11.23 2.40
C ASP A 68 -7.52 12.17 3.34
N HIS A 69 -6.83 11.63 4.36
CA HIS A 69 -6.23 12.42 5.45
C HIS A 69 -7.18 13.48 6.03
N ASP A 70 -8.48 13.33 5.81
CA ASP A 70 -9.48 14.31 6.17
C ASP A 70 -9.85 14.10 7.65
N THR A 71 -9.14 14.84 8.49
CA THR A 71 -9.38 14.91 9.93
C THR A 71 -10.76 15.47 10.27
N SER A 72 -11.53 16.00 9.31
CA SER A 72 -12.88 16.52 9.55
C SER A 72 -13.91 15.43 9.85
N MET A 73 -13.65 14.18 9.47
CA MET A 73 -14.47 13.01 9.83
C MET A 73 -13.97 12.28 11.08
N GLN A 74 -12.90 12.77 11.72
CA GLN A 74 -12.52 12.30 13.05
C GLN A 74 -13.50 12.90 14.06
N GLY A 75 -14.66 12.25 14.20
CA GLY A 75 -15.39 12.31 15.46
C GLY A 75 -14.37 12.02 16.56
N THR A 76 -14.25 12.94 17.51
CA THR A 76 -13.11 13.19 18.41
C THR A 76 -12.64 12.02 19.29
N GLY A 77 -13.10 10.78 19.09
CA GLY A 77 -12.70 9.61 19.87
C GLY A 77 -13.03 9.74 21.37
N VAL A 78 -13.77 10.77 21.78
CA VAL A 78 -14.33 10.96 23.11
C VAL A 78 -15.84 10.79 23.03
N ASN A 79 -16.25 9.53 23.03
CA ASN A 79 -17.48 9.05 23.66
C ASN A 79 -17.34 7.54 23.81
N LEU A 80 -16.46 7.16 24.74
CA LEU A 80 -16.59 5.93 25.53
C LEU A 80 -17.48 6.24 26.74
#